data_AF-A0AAD4KWV5-F1
#
_entry.id   AF-A0AAD4KWV5-F1
#
_cell.length_a   1.000
_cell.length_b   1.000
_cell.length_c   1.000
_cell.angle_alpha   90.00
_cell.angle_beta   90.00
_cell.angle_gamma   90.00
#
_symmetry.space_group_name_H-M   'P 1'
#
loop_
_entity.id
_entity.type
_entity.pdbx_description
1 polymer ?
#
loop_
_entity_poly.entity_id
_entity_poly.type
_entity_poly.pdbx_seq_one_letter_code
_entity_poly.pdbx_strand_id
1 'polypeptide(L)'
;MQWMASYYFTGHRQFHARTGTLTEAIRIYRKNKPRRMIVFAKSGTENCAENGAFQHQHYPFFPPRFKSVINDDLNGTFGIYRYEDTITGTNETSYDSWSTFKIKHTYQGKDSLFPDYHWSQISVLVRQFQGQQFVLFVNCPPSVSEQIMESVYYGAHGFKNLENPYLWHVSLAEELEDVYDKAVWKVRDLVRGREKERDKPVTKAGTAISVSESDNRKNGISFYTPDFPRLREIARHLIHINETFEVAIDTLESMRYHHAQFFTESQNTRKLSTGSATDNSPAQQPAAEWHKIYSLIQERMYLATKRIKAIKARASTLSERLSNEADLYNHQITMVIADTTRRDNATVKALTLVGVFYLPGTFISGIFGSNFFNYTPGSSTGRDWNMSDKFWVYWVVTIPLTLMTLYGWAKLDDLVRICSDMLDWASQLTPFHRPHLPHFSFPSRGKNPEIEIHESKV
;
A
#
# COMPACT_ATOMS: atom_id res chain seq x y z
N MET A 1 34.14 -4.12 -11.20
CA MET A 1 33.31 -4.25 -12.41
C MET A 1 33.15 -2.86 -13.02
N GLN A 2 33.75 -2.61 -14.18
CA GLN A 2 33.61 -1.32 -14.87
C GLN A 2 32.20 -1.24 -15.46
N TRP A 3 31.43 -0.26 -15.00
CA TRP A 3 30.03 -0.09 -15.35
C TRP A 3 29.90 0.52 -16.75
N MET A 4 29.24 -0.20 -17.65
CA MET A 4 29.04 0.21 -19.03
C MET A 4 27.80 1.10 -19.14
N ALA A 5 27.99 2.28 -19.72
CA ALA A 5 26.96 3.20 -20.16
C ALA A 5 26.95 3.21 -21.69
N SER A 6 25.79 2.97 -22.28
CA SER A 6 25.57 3.15 -23.71
C SER A 6 25.25 4.61 -23.96
N TYR A 7 26.07 5.30 -24.74
CA TYR A 7 25.81 6.69 -25.12
C TYR A 7 25.70 6.89 -26.61
N TYR A 8 24.73 7.72 -27.00
CA TYR A 8 24.41 8.07 -28.38
C TYR A 8 24.60 9.58 -28.56
N PHE A 9 25.42 9.98 -29.55
CA PHE A 9 25.66 11.38 -29.88
C PHE A 9 25.19 11.70 -31.30
N THR A 10 24.66 12.91 -31.49
CA THR A 10 24.28 13.42 -32.81
C THR A 10 25.44 14.17 -33.46
N GLY A 11 26.13 13.51 -34.38
CA GLY A 11 26.93 14.16 -35.43
C GLY A 11 26.15 14.13 -36.74
N HIS A 12 25.70 15.28 -37.23
CA HIS A 12 25.11 15.51 -38.56
C HIS A 12 24.26 14.38 -39.22
N ARG A 13 23.39 13.70 -38.44
CA ARG A 13 22.37 12.67 -38.85
C ARG A 13 22.68 11.20 -38.52
N GLN A 14 23.75 10.86 -37.79
CA GLN A 14 23.95 9.48 -37.32
C GLN A 14 24.16 9.40 -35.80
N PHE A 15 23.47 8.45 -35.16
CA PHE A 15 23.68 8.09 -33.76
C PHE A 15 24.77 7.03 -33.66
N HIS A 16 25.86 7.33 -32.97
CA HIS A 16 26.92 6.36 -32.70
C HIS A 16 26.74 5.78 -31.30
N ALA A 17 26.53 4.47 -31.20
CA ALA A 17 26.52 3.77 -29.92
C ALA A 17 27.96 3.54 -29.45
N ARG A 18 28.26 3.92 -28.20
CA ARG A 18 29.50 3.56 -27.53
C ARG A 18 29.20 3.08 -26.11
N THR A 19 29.91 2.05 -25.67
CA THR A 19 29.90 1.57 -24.29
C THR A 19 31.11 2.16 -23.55
N GLY A 20 30.89 2.89 -22.47
CA GLY A 20 31.98 3.46 -21.65
C GLY A 20 31.52 3.80 -20.23
N THR A 21 32.34 4.49 -19.44
CA THR A 21 31.91 4.90 -18.09
C THR A 21 31.07 6.18 -18.13
N LEU A 22 30.22 6.42 -17.12
CA LEU A 22 29.46 7.68 -17.00
C LEU A 22 30.41 8.90 -16.98
N THR A 23 31.57 8.79 -16.32
CA THR A 23 32.61 9.82 -16.27
C THR A 23 33.20 10.11 -17.65
N GLU A 24 33.42 9.08 -18.47
CA GLU A 24 33.88 9.23 -19.85
C GLU A 24 32.81 9.90 -20.72
N ALA A 25 31.55 9.50 -20.57
CA ALA A 25 30.43 10.12 -21.24
C ALA A 25 30.35 11.63 -20.93
N ILE A 26 30.44 12.00 -19.65
CA ILE A 26 30.47 13.41 -19.21
C ILE A 26 31.69 14.15 -19.78
N ARG A 27 32.87 13.50 -19.81
CA ARG A 27 34.08 14.10 -20.40
C ARG A 27 33.89 14.39 -21.90
N ILE A 28 33.29 13.46 -22.64
CA ILE A 28 32.99 13.63 -24.07
C ILE A 28 31.97 14.77 -24.27
N TYR A 29 30.91 14.81 -23.45
CA TYR A 29 29.94 15.90 -23.47
C TYR A 29 30.62 17.27 -23.30
N ARG A 30 31.52 17.39 -22.32
CA ARG A 30 32.28 18.62 -22.05
C ARG A 30 33.21 19.01 -23.20
N LYS A 31 33.96 18.06 -23.76
CA LYS A 31 35.00 18.34 -24.76
C LYS A 31 34.44 18.57 -26.15
N ASN A 32 33.49 17.73 -26.58
CA ASN A 32 33.03 17.69 -27.96
C ASN A 32 31.77 18.54 -28.19
N LYS A 33 31.12 19.03 -27.13
CA LYS A 33 29.90 19.86 -27.18
C LYS A 33 28.86 19.33 -28.17
N PRO A 34 28.49 18.02 -28.10
CA PRO A 34 27.50 17.48 -29.02
C PRO A 34 26.15 18.18 -28.81
N ARG A 35 25.38 18.37 -29.89
CA ARG A 35 24.01 18.95 -29.77
C ARG A 35 23.15 18.13 -28.81
N ARG A 36 23.33 16.80 -28.82
CA ARG A 36 22.63 15.88 -27.92
C ARG A 36 23.49 14.70 -27.52
N MET A 37 23.39 14.31 -26.25
CA MET A 37 23.94 13.08 -25.71
C MET A 37 22.88 12.34 -24.88
N ILE A 38 22.62 11.09 -25.23
CA ILE A 38 21.72 10.20 -24.48
C ILE A 38 22.58 9.14 -23.82
N VAL A 39 22.36 8.86 -22.54
CA VAL A 39 23.16 7.93 -21.74
C VAL A 39 22.23 7.01 -20.96
N PHE A 40 22.46 5.70 -21.02
CA PHE A 40 21.80 4.71 -20.17
C PHE A 40 22.81 4.15 -19.17
N ALA A 41 22.51 4.23 -17.87
CA ALA A 41 23.40 3.80 -16.79
C ALA A 41 22.64 3.01 -15.71
N LYS A 42 23.37 2.28 -14.86
CA LYS A 42 22.83 1.65 -13.64
C LYS A 42 23.17 2.50 -12.42
N SER A 43 22.36 2.41 -11.37
CA SER A 43 22.61 3.04 -10.07
C SER A 43 23.96 2.58 -9.49
N GLY A 44 24.65 3.47 -8.80
CA GLY A 44 26.03 3.32 -8.31
C GLY A 44 27.10 3.85 -9.27
N THR A 45 26.72 4.32 -10.48
CA THR A 45 27.67 4.89 -11.46
C THR A 45 27.93 6.38 -11.26
N GLU A 46 27.00 7.07 -10.62
CA GLU A 46 27.04 8.48 -10.23
C GLU A 46 28.10 8.77 -9.15
N ASN A 47 28.39 7.81 -8.27
CA ASN A 47 29.45 7.94 -7.26
C ASN A 47 30.85 8.01 -7.87
N CYS A 48 31.02 7.60 -9.14
CA CYS A 48 32.28 7.75 -9.88
C CYS A 48 32.40 9.10 -10.62
N ALA A 49 31.35 9.93 -10.62
CA ALA A 49 31.24 11.11 -11.47
C ALA A 49 31.53 12.44 -10.75
N GLU A 50 31.89 12.44 -9.46
CA GLU A 50 32.27 13.65 -8.73
C GLU A 50 33.79 13.84 -8.63
N ASN A 51 34.27 14.93 -9.26
CA ASN A 51 35.25 15.90 -8.72
C ASN A 51 35.66 16.97 -9.76
N GLY A 52 34.74 17.42 -10.62
CA GLY A 52 35.07 18.46 -11.60
C GLY A 52 33.92 19.43 -11.84
N ALA A 53 34.08 20.66 -11.37
CA ALA A 53 33.21 21.80 -11.65
C ALA A 53 32.95 21.94 -13.16
N PHE A 54 31.76 22.43 -13.51
CA PHE A 54 31.41 22.79 -14.88
C PHE A 54 32.10 24.12 -15.22
N GLN A 55 32.81 24.16 -16.34
CA GLN A 55 33.51 25.34 -16.82
C GLN A 55 32.45 26.41 -17.15
N HIS A 56 32.32 27.39 -16.25
CA HIS A 56 31.45 28.58 -16.23
C HIS A 56 30.35 28.69 -15.16
N GLN A 57 30.15 27.75 -14.23
CA GLN A 57 29.24 27.99 -13.10
C GLN A 57 29.70 27.32 -11.80
N HIS A 58 29.46 27.99 -10.67
CA HIS A 58 29.69 27.53 -9.28
C HIS A 58 28.87 26.28 -8.86
N TYR A 59 28.28 25.53 -9.80
CA TYR A 59 27.34 24.45 -9.53
C TYR A 59 27.88 23.06 -9.92
N PRO A 60 27.52 22.00 -9.17
CA PRO A 60 27.88 20.62 -9.49
C PRO A 60 27.24 20.16 -10.80
N PHE A 61 27.87 19.18 -11.47
CA PHE A 61 27.31 18.61 -12.71
C PHE A 61 26.00 17.86 -12.45
N PHE A 62 25.71 17.33 -11.28
CA PHE A 62 24.37 16.80 -11.01
C PHE A 62 23.62 17.76 -10.10
N PRO A 63 22.34 18.06 -10.37
CA PRO A 63 21.52 18.84 -9.45
C PRO A 63 21.56 18.22 -8.05
N PRO A 64 21.70 19.00 -6.95
CA PRO A 64 21.81 18.46 -5.60
C PRO A 64 20.63 17.53 -5.23
N ARG A 65 19.40 17.93 -5.58
CA ARG A 65 18.20 17.10 -5.38
C ARG A 65 18.13 15.88 -6.28
N PHE A 66 18.80 15.88 -7.44
CA PHE A 66 18.79 14.69 -8.29
C PHE A 66 19.61 13.55 -7.69
N LYS A 67 20.67 13.86 -6.94
CA LYS A 67 21.50 12.85 -6.26
C LYS A 67 20.70 12.10 -5.20
N SER A 68 19.90 12.79 -4.39
CA SER A 68 19.00 12.14 -3.44
C SER A 68 17.94 11.30 -4.16
N VAL A 69 17.49 11.74 -5.34
CA VAL A 69 16.50 10.97 -6.13
C VAL A 69 17.01 9.63 -6.64
N ILE A 70 18.31 9.47 -6.91
CA ILE A 70 18.89 8.17 -7.30
C ILE A 70 19.25 7.32 -6.08
N ASN A 71 19.71 7.95 -5.00
CA ASN A 71 20.25 7.25 -3.84
C ASN A 71 19.18 6.82 -2.83
N ASP A 72 18.12 7.61 -2.69
CA ASP A 72 17.05 7.35 -1.74
C ASP A 72 15.99 6.42 -2.37
N ASP A 73 15.31 5.66 -1.51
CA ASP A 73 14.26 4.72 -1.91
C ASP A 73 12.92 5.45 -2.16
N LEU A 74 12.79 6.10 -3.32
CA LEU A 74 11.64 6.94 -3.67
C LEU A 74 10.63 6.19 -4.54
N ASN A 75 9.34 6.28 -4.21
CA ASN A 75 8.27 5.74 -5.04
C ASN A 75 8.09 6.49 -6.39
N GLY A 76 8.42 7.78 -6.39
CA GLY A 76 8.41 8.61 -7.58
C GLY A 76 8.50 10.09 -7.24
N THR A 77 8.94 10.89 -8.20
CA THR A 77 9.06 12.34 -8.06
C THR A 77 9.27 12.99 -9.42
N PHE A 78 8.90 14.26 -9.53
CA PHE A 78 9.28 15.12 -10.63
C PHE A 78 9.86 16.42 -10.08
N GLY A 79 10.94 16.91 -10.69
CA GLY A 79 11.54 18.18 -10.33
C GLY A 79 12.12 18.89 -11.54
N ILE A 80 12.18 20.21 -11.43
CA ILE A 80 12.80 21.08 -12.43
C ILE A 80 13.54 22.21 -11.74
N TYR A 81 14.76 22.46 -12.19
CA TYR A 81 15.54 23.65 -11.91
C TYR A 81 15.67 24.51 -13.15
N ARG A 82 15.60 25.82 -12.90
CA ARG A 82 15.74 26.86 -13.90
C ARG A 82 16.99 27.65 -13.55
N TYR A 83 17.79 27.93 -14.57
CA TYR A 83 18.97 28.78 -14.46
C TYR A 83 18.83 29.91 -15.46
N GLU A 84 18.82 31.14 -14.94
CA GLU A 84 18.86 32.35 -15.76
C GLU A 84 20.32 32.82 -15.82
N ASP A 85 20.86 32.93 -17.03
CA ASP A 85 22.21 33.49 -17.22
C ASP A 85 22.11 35.01 -17.23
N THR A 86 22.24 35.61 -16.05
CA THR A 86 22.26 37.08 -15.89
C THR A 86 23.62 37.70 -16.24
N ILE A 87 24.65 36.89 -16.51
CA ILE A 87 26.05 37.34 -16.60
C ILE A 87 26.47 37.55 -18.06
N THR A 88 26.02 36.71 -18.99
CA THR A 88 26.42 36.81 -20.41
C THR A 88 25.56 37.79 -21.23
N GLY A 89 24.49 38.35 -20.64
CA GLY A 89 23.56 39.25 -21.33
C GLY A 89 22.71 38.56 -22.40
N THR A 90 22.83 37.24 -22.56
CA THR A 90 21.94 36.43 -23.40
C THR A 90 20.75 35.97 -22.57
N ASN A 91 19.52 36.25 -23.01
CA ASN A 91 18.28 35.76 -22.38
C ASN A 91 18.06 34.24 -22.55
N GLU A 92 19.12 33.42 -22.52
CA GLU A 92 19.01 31.96 -22.67
C GLU A 92 18.78 31.29 -21.31
N THR A 93 17.56 30.81 -21.10
CA THR A 93 17.20 30.03 -19.92
C THR A 93 17.67 28.58 -20.07
N SER A 94 18.39 28.07 -19.08
CA SER A 94 18.82 26.67 -19.00
C SER A 94 17.95 25.90 -18.01
N TYR A 95 17.74 24.61 -18.30
CA TYR A 95 16.80 23.77 -17.55
C TYR A 95 17.43 22.43 -17.19
N ASP A 96 17.28 22.04 -15.94
CA ASP A 96 17.55 20.67 -15.47
C ASP A 96 16.25 20.09 -14.94
N SER A 97 15.71 19.06 -15.58
CA SER A 97 14.50 18.37 -15.14
C SER A 97 14.76 16.89 -14.90
N TRP A 98 14.10 16.32 -13.90
CA TRP A 98 14.22 14.90 -13.59
C TRP A 98 12.86 14.30 -13.24
N SER A 99 12.69 13.02 -13.56
CA SER A 99 11.55 12.23 -13.10
C SER A 99 11.98 10.84 -12.67
N THR A 100 11.30 10.28 -11.68
CA THR A 100 11.53 8.93 -11.18
C THR A 100 10.22 8.19 -10.99
N PHE A 101 10.23 6.91 -11.34
CA PHE A 101 9.12 5.99 -11.20
C PHE A 101 9.59 4.70 -10.57
N LYS A 102 8.88 4.23 -9.55
CA LYS A 102 9.14 2.95 -8.90
C LYS A 102 8.10 1.92 -9.31
N ILE A 103 8.55 0.69 -9.52
CA ILE A 103 7.71 -0.43 -9.94
C ILE A 103 8.07 -1.64 -9.08
N LYS A 104 7.05 -2.28 -8.51
CA LYS A 104 7.20 -3.58 -7.83
C LYS A 104 6.89 -4.69 -8.82
N HIS A 105 7.83 -5.61 -8.99
CA HIS A 105 7.64 -6.80 -9.79
C HIS A 105 7.46 -8.00 -8.88
N THR A 106 6.42 -8.80 -9.09
CA THR A 106 6.22 -10.07 -8.41
C THR A 106 6.28 -11.22 -9.41
N TYR A 107 6.69 -12.40 -8.94
CA TYR A 107 6.74 -13.60 -9.75
C TYR A 107 6.54 -14.83 -8.87
N GLN A 108 5.97 -15.89 -9.45
CA GLN A 108 5.83 -17.16 -8.77
C GLN A 108 7.20 -17.85 -8.70
N GLY A 109 7.76 -17.98 -7.50
CA GLY A 109 8.96 -18.78 -7.28
C GLY A 109 8.65 -20.25 -7.59
N LYS A 110 9.55 -20.95 -8.30
CA LYS A 110 9.35 -22.35 -8.70
C LYS A 110 9.26 -23.30 -7.49
N ASP A 111 9.97 -22.97 -6.40
CA ASP A 111 10.06 -23.79 -5.18
C ASP A 111 9.75 -23.00 -3.88
N SER A 112 9.33 -21.74 -4.00
CA SER A 112 9.06 -20.89 -2.84
C SER A 112 7.59 -20.97 -2.44
N LEU A 113 7.35 -21.08 -1.12
CA LEU A 113 6.01 -20.92 -0.55
C LEU A 113 5.46 -19.52 -0.85
N PHE A 114 6.32 -18.50 -0.96
CA PHE A 114 5.92 -17.11 -1.13
C PHE A 114 6.30 -16.58 -2.51
N PRO A 115 5.51 -15.65 -3.08
CA PRO A 115 5.89 -15.01 -4.33
C PRO A 115 7.17 -14.19 -4.13
N ASP A 116 8.15 -14.42 -5.01
CA ASP A 116 9.36 -13.62 -5.04
C ASP A 116 9.06 -12.24 -5.65
N TYR A 117 9.88 -11.26 -5.30
CA TYR A 117 9.71 -9.90 -5.80
C TYR A 117 11.04 -9.18 -5.97
N HIS A 118 11.03 -8.15 -6.80
CA HIS A 118 12.10 -7.15 -6.85
C HIS A 118 11.50 -5.78 -7.15
N TRP A 119 12.25 -4.73 -6.83
CA TRP A 119 11.89 -3.35 -7.09
C TRP A 119 12.76 -2.77 -8.20
N SER A 120 12.15 -1.97 -9.07
CA SER A 120 12.84 -1.22 -10.11
C SER A 120 12.53 0.26 -9.91
N GLN A 121 13.55 1.07 -9.63
CA GLN A 121 13.46 2.53 -9.57
C GLN A 121 14.13 3.10 -10.80
N ILE A 122 13.33 3.63 -11.73
CA ILE A 122 13.76 4.08 -13.05
C ILE A 122 13.68 5.59 -13.07
N SER A 123 14.80 6.24 -13.40
CA SER A 123 14.93 7.70 -13.37
C SER A 123 15.44 8.24 -14.69
N VAL A 124 15.00 9.44 -15.04
CA VAL A 124 15.58 10.21 -16.15
C VAL A 124 15.94 11.62 -15.68
N LEU A 125 17.11 12.09 -16.08
CA LEU A 125 17.56 13.47 -15.98
C LEU A 125 17.72 14.04 -17.38
N VAL A 126 17.16 15.22 -17.60
CA VAL A 126 17.32 16.01 -18.82
C VAL A 126 17.95 17.32 -18.43
N ARG A 127 19.13 17.59 -18.97
CA ARG A 127 19.78 18.90 -18.90
C ARG A 127 19.75 19.54 -20.26
N GLN A 128 19.41 20.82 -20.28
CA GLN A 128 19.42 21.67 -21.46
C GLN A 128 20.16 22.97 -21.14
N PHE A 129 21.28 23.19 -21.82
CA PHE A 129 22.17 24.32 -21.58
C PHE A 129 22.75 24.81 -22.91
N GLN A 130 22.57 26.09 -23.25
CA GLN A 130 23.12 26.74 -24.46
C GLN A 130 22.94 25.90 -25.74
N GLY A 131 21.72 25.40 -25.97
CA GLY A 131 21.38 24.58 -27.14
C GLY A 131 21.90 23.12 -27.12
N GLN A 132 22.67 22.71 -26.10
CA GLN A 132 23.08 21.33 -25.88
C GLN A 132 22.11 20.62 -24.94
N GLN A 133 21.88 19.33 -25.20
CA GLN A 133 21.04 18.48 -24.38
C GLN A 133 21.77 17.23 -23.89
N PHE A 134 21.74 16.98 -22.58
CA PHE A 134 22.25 15.78 -21.95
C PHE A 134 21.11 15.02 -21.28
N VAL A 135 20.90 13.78 -21.68
CA VAL A 135 19.82 12.92 -21.18
C VAL A 135 20.44 11.69 -20.53
N LEU A 136 20.15 11.47 -19.25
CA LEU A 136 20.63 10.33 -18.49
C LEU A 136 19.45 9.50 -17.99
N PHE A 137 19.38 8.25 -18.41
CA PHE A 137 18.49 7.25 -17.86
C PHE A 137 19.24 6.37 -16.86
N VAL A 138 18.68 6.19 -15.67
CA VAL A 138 19.24 5.37 -14.60
C VAL A 138 18.32 4.17 -14.35
N ASN A 139 18.92 2.97 -14.27
CA ASN A 139 18.24 1.68 -14.04
C ASN A 139 17.16 1.36 -15.09
N CYS A 140 17.25 1.93 -16.28
CA CYS A 140 16.30 1.68 -17.35
C CYS A 140 16.43 0.23 -17.86
N PRO A 141 15.34 -0.57 -17.90
CA PRO A 141 15.37 -1.91 -18.47
C PRO A 141 15.77 -1.89 -19.96
N PRO A 142 16.46 -2.92 -20.47
CA PRO A 142 16.87 -2.98 -21.88
C PRO A 142 15.70 -2.80 -22.85
N SER A 143 14.55 -3.46 -22.59
CA SER A 143 13.35 -3.35 -23.41
C SER A 143 12.87 -1.90 -23.57
N VAL A 144 12.84 -1.14 -22.46
CA VAL A 144 12.44 0.27 -22.47
C VAL A 144 13.48 1.12 -23.19
N SER A 145 14.77 0.88 -22.94
CA SER A 145 15.84 1.63 -23.61
C SER A 145 15.85 1.44 -25.13
N GLU A 146 15.59 0.23 -25.62
CA GLU A 146 15.51 -0.10 -27.04
C GLU A 146 14.33 0.61 -27.70
N GLN A 147 13.14 0.56 -27.09
CA GLN A 147 11.93 1.23 -27.58
C GLN A 147 12.07 2.76 -27.65
N ILE A 148 12.66 3.38 -26.61
CA ILE A 148 12.95 4.82 -26.62
C ILE A 148 13.91 5.16 -27.75
N MET A 149 14.99 4.38 -27.92
CA MET A 149 15.99 4.64 -28.96
C MET A 149 15.44 4.41 -30.37
N GLU A 150 14.54 3.43 -30.55
CA GLU A 150 13.82 3.20 -31.80
C GLU A 150 12.96 4.42 -32.16
N SER A 151 12.17 4.92 -31.21
CA SER A 151 11.35 6.13 -31.36
C SER A 151 12.18 7.36 -31.73
N VAL A 152 13.36 7.51 -31.11
CA VAL A 152 14.32 8.57 -31.39
C VAL A 152 14.89 8.43 -32.81
N TYR A 153 15.27 7.22 -33.22
CA TYR A 153 15.91 6.97 -34.52
C TYR A 153 14.98 7.23 -35.70
N TYR A 154 13.72 6.79 -35.61
CA TYR A 154 12.72 7.03 -36.65
C TYR A 154 12.09 8.43 -36.62
N GLY A 155 12.42 9.24 -35.61
CA GLY A 155 11.80 10.55 -35.40
C GLY A 155 10.29 10.44 -35.17
N ALA A 156 9.83 9.32 -34.62
CA ALA A 156 8.45 9.12 -34.23
C ALA A 156 8.12 9.99 -33.00
N HIS A 157 6.85 10.09 -32.62
CA HIS A 157 6.44 10.68 -31.34
C HIS A 157 6.99 12.10 -31.05
N GLY A 158 7.18 12.94 -32.06
CA GLY A 158 7.68 14.32 -31.87
C GLY A 158 9.19 14.46 -31.72
N PHE A 159 9.97 13.37 -31.85
CA PHE A 159 11.43 13.39 -31.83
C PHE A 159 12.08 14.13 -33.03
N LYS A 160 11.29 14.61 -34.01
CA LYS A 160 11.80 15.46 -35.11
C LYS A 160 12.25 16.86 -34.64
N ASN A 161 11.59 17.44 -33.63
CA ASN A 161 11.86 18.77 -33.10
C ASN A 161 12.12 18.73 -31.58
N LEU A 162 13.30 18.20 -31.22
CA LEU A 162 13.71 17.83 -29.86
C LEU A 162 14.19 19.01 -28.97
N GLU A 163 13.44 20.10 -28.93
CA GLU A 163 13.84 21.29 -28.15
C GLU A 163 13.14 21.39 -26.79
N ASN A 164 12.09 20.61 -26.57
CA ASN A 164 11.35 20.59 -25.31
C ASN A 164 11.87 19.47 -24.38
N PRO A 165 12.31 19.79 -23.14
CA PRO A 165 12.87 18.80 -22.21
C PRO A 165 11.83 17.77 -21.72
N TYR A 166 10.54 18.12 -21.69
CA TYR A 166 9.46 17.23 -21.24
C TYR A 166 9.22 16.04 -22.17
N LEU A 167 9.73 16.09 -23.40
CA LEU A 167 9.59 15.01 -24.38
C LEU A 167 10.23 13.70 -23.89
N TRP A 168 11.36 13.77 -23.19
CA TRP A 168 12.03 12.58 -22.64
C TRP A 168 11.26 11.98 -21.47
N HIS A 169 10.68 12.84 -20.63
CA HIS A 169 9.89 12.41 -19.48
C HIS A 169 8.61 11.69 -19.92
N VAL A 170 7.87 12.25 -20.89
CA VAL A 170 6.65 11.61 -21.41
C VAL A 170 6.96 10.32 -22.16
N SER A 171 8.07 10.27 -22.91
CA SER A 171 8.45 9.05 -23.64
C SER A 171 8.85 7.94 -22.67
N LEU A 172 9.54 8.26 -21.58
CA LEU A 172 9.77 7.27 -20.51
C LEU A 172 8.43 6.79 -19.92
N ALA A 173 7.54 7.72 -19.57
CA ALA A 173 6.25 7.37 -18.96
C ALA A 173 5.41 6.42 -19.83
N GLU A 174 5.37 6.67 -21.14
CA GLU A 174 4.65 5.82 -22.10
C GLU A 174 5.22 4.40 -22.14
N GLU A 175 6.55 4.24 -22.21
CA GLU A 175 7.15 2.89 -22.19
C GLU A 175 6.98 2.18 -20.85
N LEU A 176 6.90 2.94 -19.74
CA LEU A 176 6.64 2.36 -18.43
C LEU A 176 5.21 1.85 -18.28
N GLU A 177 4.25 2.28 -19.11
CA GLU A 177 2.86 1.79 -19.07
C GLU A 177 2.80 0.27 -19.20
N ASP A 178 3.53 -0.30 -20.17
CA ASP A 178 3.59 -1.75 -20.40
C ASP A 178 4.27 -2.48 -19.23
N VAL A 179 5.30 -1.87 -18.64
CA VAL A 179 5.99 -2.42 -17.46
C VAL A 179 5.06 -2.46 -16.25
N TYR A 180 4.28 -1.40 -16.03
CA TYR A 180 3.25 -1.33 -15.00
C TYR A 180 2.12 -2.33 -15.24
N ASP A 181 1.63 -2.44 -16.47
CA ASP A 181 0.57 -3.39 -16.82
C ASP A 181 1.03 -4.82 -16.52
N LYS A 182 2.22 -5.21 -17.02
CA LYS A 182 2.83 -6.52 -16.75
C LYS A 182 2.98 -6.80 -15.25
N ALA A 183 3.35 -5.81 -14.45
CA ALA A 183 3.46 -5.97 -13.00
C ALA A 183 2.10 -6.32 -12.35
N VAL A 184 1.02 -5.66 -12.76
CA VAL A 184 -0.35 -5.95 -12.28
C VAL A 184 -0.81 -7.34 -12.71
N TRP A 185 -0.58 -7.71 -13.97
CA TRP A 185 -0.96 -9.04 -14.48
C TRP A 185 -0.31 -10.17 -13.71
N LYS A 186 0.99 -10.05 -13.37
CA LYS A 186 1.68 -11.07 -12.57
C LYS A 186 1.05 -11.26 -11.20
N VAL A 187 0.65 -10.19 -10.51
CA VAL A 187 0.01 -10.28 -9.19
C VAL A 187 -1.40 -10.84 -9.31
N ARG A 188 -2.13 -10.43 -10.33
CA ARG A 188 -3.45 -10.97 -10.65
C ARG A 188 -3.40 -12.47 -10.86
N ASP A 189 -2.36 -12.98 -11.51
CA ASP A 189 -2.18 -14.42 -11.71
C ASP A 189 -2.00 -15.15 -10.38
N LEU A 190 -1.31 -14.55 -9.40
CA LEU A 190 -1.19 -15.08 -8.04
C LEU A 190 -2.57 -15.19 -7.35
N VAL A 191 -3.37 -14.13 -7.41
CA VAL A 191 -4.74 -14.12 -6.86
C VAL A 191 -5.62 -15.14 -7.58
N ARG A 192 -5.56 -15.18 -8.92
CA ARG A 192 -6.35 -16.11 -9.72
C ARG A 192 -5.97 -17.57 -9.46
N GLY A 193 -4.70 -17.84 -9.18
CA GLY A 193 -4.23 -19.14 -8.74
C GLY A 193 -4.98 -19.61 -7.48
N ARG A 194 -5.16 -18.71 -6.50
CA ARG A 194 -5.84 -19.00 -5.23
C ARG A 194 -7.33 -19.25 -5.40
N GLU A 195 -8.00 -18.39 -6.16
CA GLU A 195 -9.42 -18.57 -6.44
C GLU A 195 -9.70 -19.93 -7.10
N LYS A 196 -8.83 -20.36 -8.02
CA LYS A 196 -8.93 -21.67 -8.66
C LYS A 196 -8.63 -22.82 -7.72
N GLU A 197 -7.72 -22.65 -6.76
CA GLU A 197 -7.44 -23.68 -5.74
C GLU A 197 -8.64 -23.88 -4.81
N ARG A 198 -9.31 -22.81 -4.42
CA ARG A 198 -10.55 -22.86 -3.64
C ARG A 198 -11.68 -23.60 -4.36
N ASP A 199 -11.85 -23.37 -5.66
CA ASP A 199 -12.91 -23.99 -6.45
C ASP A 199 -12.66 -25.48 -6.76
N LYS A 200 -11.46 -26.01 -6.48
CA LYS A 200 -11.19 -27.44 -6.63
C LYS A 200 -11.91 -28.24 -5.53
N PRO A 201 -12.54 -29.38 -5.88
CA PRO A 201 -13.07 -30.28 -4.86
C PRO A 201 -11.92 -30.70 -3.95
N VAL A 202 -12.16 -30.69 -2.63
CA VAL A 202 -11.19 -31.13 -1.62
C VAL A 202 -10.88 -32.60 -1.88
N THR A 203 -9.85 -32.83 -2.68
CA THR A 203 -9.27 -34.13 -2.90
C THR A 203 -8.42 -34.39 -1.68
N LYS A 204 -8.67 -35.53 -1.03
CA LYS A 204 -8.07 -35.98 0.22
C LYS A 204 -6.54 -36.12 0.11
N ALA A 205 -5.79 -35.03 0.03
CA ALA A 205 -4.34 -35.00 0.14
C ALA A 205 -3.88 -33.55 0.17
N GLY A 206 -3.52 -33.07 1.37
CA GLY A 206 -2.75 -31.83 1.50
C GLY A 206 -3.51 -30.71 2.18
N THR A 207 -3.24 -30.55 3.48
CA THR A 207 -3.50 -29.32 4.24
C THR A 207 -4.98 -29.00 4.45
N ALA A 208 -5.75 -29.96 4.97
CA ALA A 208 -6.74 -29.63 5.97
C ALA A 208 -6.00 -29.69 7.31
N ILE A 209 -5.96 -28.60 8.07
CA ILE A 209 -5.72 -28.75 9.52
C ILE A 209 -6.87 -29.65 9.98
N SER A 210 -6.52 -30.87 10.34
CA SER A 210 -7.40 -31.78 11.05
C SER A 210 -7.79 -31.10 12.36
N VAL A 211 -8.88 -30.33 12.34
CA VAL A 211 -9.70 -30.16 13.53
C VAL A 211 -10.07 -31.59 13.90
N SER A 212 -9.39 -32.09 14.94
CA SER A 212 -9.52 -33.41 15.57
C SER A 212 -10.34 -34.43 14.77
N GLU A 213 -9.62 -35.42 14.27
CA GLU A 213 -10.07 -36.58 13.48
C GLU A 213 -11.18 -37.44 14.14
N SER A 214 -11.73 -37.04 15.29
CA SER A 214 -12.74 -37.80 16.03
C SER A 214 -14.21 -37.51 15.65
N ASP A 215 -14.54 -36.36 15.05
CA ASP A 215 -15.96 -35.95 14.88
C ASP A 215 -16.49 -35.90 13.43
N ASN A 216 -15.63 -36.16 12.44
CA ASN A 216 -15.94 -35.90 11.02
C ASN A 216 -16.86 -36.95 10.34
N ARG A 217 -17.65 -37.72 11.11
CA ARG A 217 -18.46 -38.81 10.55
C ARG A 217 -19.93 -38.47 10.29
N LYS A 218 -20.43 -37.28 10.63
CA LYS A 218 -21.89 -37.01 10.54
C LYS A 218 -22.33 -35.84 9.67
N ASN A 219 -21.54 -34.80 9.47
CA ASN A 219 -21.92 -33.69 8.57
C ASN A 219 -20.79 -33.47 7.57
N GLY A 220 -20.97 -33.86 6.31
CA GLY A 220 -19.98 -33.78 5.24
C GLY A 220 -19.60 -32.37 4.79
N ILE A 221 -19.31 -31.46 5.72
CA ILE A 221 -18.82 -30.10 5.44
C ILE A 221 -17.29 -30.18 5.40
N SER A 222 -16.74 -30.31 4.20
CA SER A 222 -15.30 -30.23 3.98
C SER A 222 -14.87 -28.76 4.04
N PHE A 223 -14.26 -28.34 5.15
CA PHE A 223 -13.72 -26.99 5.29
C PHE A 223 -12.38 -26.88 4.57
N TYR A 224 -12.29 -25.98 3.60
CA TYR A 224 -11.02 -25.56 3.01
C TYR A 224 -10.29 -24.70 4.05
N THR A 225 -9.09 -25.10 4.49
CA THR A 225 -8.26 -24.25 5.34
C THR A 225 -7.39 -23.37 4.45
N PRO A 226 -7.67 -22.06 4.35
CA PRO A 226 -6.89 -21.17 3.49
C PRO A 226 -5.49 -20.95 4.06
N ASP A 227 -4.52 -20.86 3.16
CA ASP A 227 -3.16 -20.46 3.47
C ASP A 227 -3.11 -18.93 3.74
N PHE A 228 -3.55 -18.54 4.94
CA PHE A 228 -3.60 -17.13 5.36
C PHE A 228 -2.27 -16.39 5.20
N PRO A 229 -1.10 -16.99 5.55
CA PRO A 229 0.18 -16.36 5.31
C PRO A 229 0.35 -15.94 3.85
N ARG A 230 0.13 -16.86 2.90
CA ARG A 230 0.25 -16.54 1.47
C ARG A 230 -0.76 -15.50 0.99
N LEU A 231 -2.02 -15.58 1.44
CA LEU A 231 -3.05 -14.61 1.08
C LEU A 231 -2.65 -13.19 1.53
N ARG A 232 -2.12 -13.08 2.75
CA ARG A 232 -1.62 -11.83 3.31
C ARG A 232 -0.38 -11.32 2.57
N GLU A 233 0.52 -12.21 2.14
CA GLU A 233 1.66 -11.82 1.32
C GLU A 233 1.18 -11.17 0.00
N ILE A 234 0.26 -11.82 -0.71
CA ILE A 234 -0.31 -11.29 -1.96
C ILE A 234 -0.98 -9.93 -1.71
N ALA A 235 -1.73 -9.79 -0.60
CA ALA A 235 -2.35 -8.52 -0.22
C ALA A 235 -1.32 -7.41 -0.03
N ARG A 236 -0.19 -7.70 0.65
CA ARG A 236 0.91 -6.74 0.79
C ARG A 236 1.48 -6.32 -0.56
N HIS A 237 1.63 -7.23 -1.51
CA HIS A 237 2.09 -6.88 -2.85
C HIS A 237 1.11 -5.96 -3.58
N LEU A 238 -0.20 -6.19 -3.46
CA LEU A 238 -1.22 -5.31 -4.05
C LEU A 238 -1.22 -3.92 -3.42
N ILE A 239 -1.07 -3.82 -2.11
CA ILE A 239 -0.98 -2.52 -1.41
C ILE A 239 0.20 -1.72 -1.97
N HIS A 240 1.39 -2.33 -2.02
CA HIS A 240 2.59 -1.65 -2.51
C HIS A 240 2.46 -1.24 -3.99
N ILE A 241 1.81 -2.05 -4.81
CA ILE A 241 1.57 -1.72 -6.22
C ILE A 241 0.63 -0.53 -6.34
N ASN A 242 -0.48 -0.52 -5.61
CA ASN A 242 -1.41 0.62 -5.59
C ASN A 242 -0.71 1.91 -5.12
N GLU A 243 0.14 1.82 -4.10
CA GLU A 243 0.97 2.93 -3.63
C GLU A 243 1.89 3.46 -4.75
N THR A 244 2.61 2.58 -5.47
CA THR A 244 3.46 3.02 -6.59
C THR A 244 2.67 3.66 -7.73
N PHE A 245 1.45 3.17 -8.01
CA PHE A 245 0.58 3.77 -9.02
C PHE A 245 0.11 5.17 -8.62
N GLU A 246 -0.23 5.38 -7.34
CA GLU A 246 -0.62 6.69 -6.82
C GLU A 246 0.48 7.72 -7.03
N VAL A 247 1.71 7.36 -6.64
CA VAL A 247 2.85 8.26 -6.79
C VAL A 247 3.21 8.46 -8.27
N ALA A 248 3.10 7.45 -9.12
CA ALA A 248 3.34 7.59 -10.56
C ALA A 248 2.33 8.56 -11.22
N ILE A 249 1.05 8.47 -10.84
CA ILE A 249 0.00 9.39 -11.32
C ILE A 249 0.28 10.81 -10.85
N ASP A 250 0.59 11.01 -9.58
CA ASP A 250 0.92 12.33 -9.02
C ASP A 250 2.17 12.93 -9.68
N THR A 251 3.16 12.09 -9.97
CA THR A 251 4.37 12.48 -10.70
C THR A 251 4.04 12.96 -12.11
N LEU A 252 3.16 12.26 -12.85
CA LEU A 252 2.71 12.68 -14.19
C LEU A 252 1.85 13.95 -14.16
N GLU A 253 1.01 14.10 -13.15
CA GLU A 253 0.22 15.32 -12.96
C GLU A 253 1.11 16.53 -12.66
N SER A 254 2.15 16.34 -11.84
CA SER A 254 3.19 17.34 -11.58
C SER A 254 3.95 17.71 -12.86
N MET A 255 4.33 16.72 -13.69
CA MET A 255 4.95 17.01 -14.99
C MET A 255 4.03 17.84 -15.88
N ARG A 256 2.75 17.46 -15.97
CA ARG A 256 1.75 18.17 -16.78
C ARG A 256 1.57 19.62 -16.33
N TYR A 257 1.51 19.83 -15.02
CA TYR A 257 1.42 21.16 -14.39
C TYR A 257 2.64 22.02 -14.75
N HIS A 258 3.85 21.53 -14.53
CA HIS A 258 5.07 22.28 -14.84
C HIS A 258 5.29 22.50 -16.34
N HIS A 259 4.89 21.55 -17.18
CA HIS A 259 4.90 21.74 -18.63
C HIS A 259 3.94 22.87 -19.05
N ALA A 260 2.77 22.99 -18.39
CA ALA A 260 1.84 24.10 -18.64
C ALA A 260 2.38 25.47 -18.24
N GLN A 261 3.11 25.54 -17.14
CA GLN A 261 3.82 26.74 -16.75
C GLN A 261 4.93 27.10 -17.76
N PHE A 262 5.72 26.11 -18.18
CA PHE A 262 6.82 26.28 -19.12
C PHE A 262 6.36 26.91 -20.45
N PHE A 263 5.17 26.54 -20.94
CA PHE A 263 4.62 27.12 -22.17
C PHE A 263 4.20 28.58 -22.01
N THR A 264 3.52 28.92 -20.92
CA THR A 264 3.11 30.30 -20.62
C THR A 264 4.33 31.22 -20.53
N GLU A 265 5.37 30.75 -19.84
CA GLU A 265 6.65 31.44 -19.69
C GLU A 265 7.33 31.64 -21.07
N SER A 266 7.45 30.57 -21.86
CA SER A 266 8.03 30.62 -23.21
C SER A 266 7.28 31.59 -24.14
N GLN A 267 5.95 31.69 -24.01
CA GLN A 267 5.17 32.66 -24.78
C GLN A 267 5.42 34.10 -24.35
N ASN A 268 5.54 34.35 -23.03
CA ASN A 268 5.78 35.69 -22.50
C ASN A 268 7.17 36.22 -22.89
N THR A 269 8.20 35.39 -22.79
CA THR A 269 9.57 35.74 -23.22
C THR A 269 9.62 36.11 -24.71
N ARG A 270 8.87 35.39 -25.56
CA ARG A 270 8.77 35.72 -26.99
C ARG A 270 8.05 37.05 -27.22
N LYS A 271 6.91 37.29 -26.57
CA LYS A 271 6.16 38.55 -26.70
C LYS A 271 7.02 39.75 -26.31
N LEU A 272 7.80 39.64 -25.24
CA LEU A 272 8.70 40.70 -24.78
C LEU A 272 9.81 40.98 -25.81
N SER A 273 10.38 39.94 -26.43
CA SER A 273 11.39 40.12 -27.48
C SER A 273 10.84 40.78 -28.76
N THR A 274 9.60 40.47 -29.15
CA THR A 274 8.95 41.04 -30.35
C THR A 274 8.37 42.44 -30.16
N GLY A 275 8.21 42.92 -28.93
CA GLY A 275 7.70 44.27 -28.64
C GLY A 275 8.64 45.42 -29.01
N SER A 276 9.82 45.13 -29.56
CA SER A 276 10.86 46.10 -29.90
C SER A 276 11.11 46.27 -31.41
N ALA A 277 10.42 45.53 -32.27
CA ALA A 277 10.64 45.58 -33.72
C ALA A 277 9.41 46.12 -34.47
N THR A 278 9.49 47.38 -34.89
CA THR A 278 8.67 47.93 -35.98
C THR A 278 9.17 47.36 -37.30
N ASP A 279 8.70 46.18 -37.71
CA ASP A 279 8.75 45.82 -39.13
C ASP A 279 7.80 44.68 -39.48
N ASN A 280 6.97 44.93 -40.50
CA ASN A 280 6.02 43.99 -41.06
C ASN A 280 6.77 42.92 -41.87
N SER A 281 7.28 41.88 -41.22
CA SER A 281 7.75 40.66 -41.90
C SER A 281 6.91 39.44 -41.50
N PRO A 282 6.63 38.50 -42.43
CA PRO A 282 5.74 37.37 -42.24
C PRO A 282 6.40 36.23 -41.42
N ALA A 283 6.86 36.53 -40.20
CA ALA A 283 7.49 35.59 -39.27
C ALA A 283 6.47 34.90 -38.33
N GLN A 284 5.21 34.73 -38.78
CA GLN A 284 4.13 34.09 -37.99
C GLN A 284 4.28 32.54 -37.92
N GLN A 285 5.12 31.94 -38.78
CA GLN A 285 5.24 30.49 -38.96
C GLN A 285 5.89 29.72 -37.77
N PRO A 286 7.01 30.16 -37.15
CA PRO A 286 7.61 29.40 -36.05
C PRO A 286 6.70 29.30 -34.82
N ALA A 287 5.90 30.33 -34.50
CA ALA A 287 5.00 30.28 -33.34
C ALA A 287 3.95 29.16 -33.43
N ALA A 288 3.44 28.89 -34.63
CA ALA A 288 2.46 27.83 -34.88
C ALA A 288 3.06 26.43 -34.71
N GLU A 289 4.30 26.22 -35.15
CA GLU A 289 5.00 24.93 -34.99
C GLU A 289 5.29 24.62 -33.51
N TRP A 290 5.73 25.61 -32.75
CA TRP A 290 5.95 25.48 -31.31
C TRP A 290 4.68 25.15 -30.53
N HIS A 291 3.56 25.77 -30.88
CA HIS A 291 2.28 25.46 -30.27
C HIS A 291 1.85 24.01 -30.51
N LYS A 292 2.06 23.49 -31.74
CA LYS A 292 1.75 22.09 -32.11
C LYS A 292 2.58 21.08 -31.31
N ILE A 293 3.88 21.33 -31.14
CA ILE A 293 4.76 20.43 -30.36
C ILE A 293 4.35 20.42 -28.88
N TYR A 294 4.04 21.60 -28.35
CA TYR A 294 3.58 21.72 -26.98
C TYR A 294 2.26 20.98 -26.73
N SER A 295 1.26 21.18 -27.60
CA SER A 295 -0.03 20.50 -27.48
C SER A 295 0.12 18.98 -27.59
N LEU A 296 1.00 18.50 -28.49
CA LEU A 296 1.32 17.08 -28.63
C LEU A 296 1.90 16.50 -27.33
N ILE A 297 2.87 17.17 -26.70
CA ILE A 297 3.48 16.69 -25.45
C ILE A 297 2.46 16.72 -24.31
N GLN A 298 1.63 17.77 -24.22
CA GLN A 298 0.54 17.84 -23.23
C GLN A 298 -0.46 16.68 -23.41
N GLU A 299 -0.88 16.42 -24.65
CA GLU A 299 -1.81 15.34 -24.96
C GLU A 299 -1.22 13.97 -24.61
N ARG A 300 0.03 13.72 -24.99
CA ARG A 300 0.74 12.49 -24.63
C ARG A 300 0.83 12.28 -23.12
N MET A 301 1.20 13.33 -22.38
CA MET A 301 1.27 13.27 -20.90
C MET A 301 -0.11 12.98 -20.29
N TYR A 302 -1.17 13.58 -20.84
CA TYR A 302 -2.54 13.33 -20.43
C TYR A 302 -2.97 11.89 -20.71
N LEU A 303 -2.68 11.37 -21.91
CA LEU A 303 -2.99 9.99 -22.29
C LEU A 303 -2.23 8.99 -21.40
N ALA A 304 -0.94 9.21 -21.15
CA ALA A 304 -0.16 8.37 -20.26
C ALA A 304 -0.72 8.35 -18.84
N THR A 305 -1.08 9.52 -18.31
CA THR A 305 -1.77 9.62 -17.01
C THR A 305 -3.08 8.82 -17.00
N LYS A 306 -3.88 8.90 -18.07
CA LYS A 306 -5.16 8.17 -18.17
C LYS A 306 -4.96 6.65 -18.25
N ARG A 307 -3.95 6.18 -18.98
CA ARG A 307 -3.64 4.75 -19.10
C ARG A 307 -3.15 4.18 -17.78
N ILE A 308 -2.22 4.85 -17.10
CA ILE A 308 -1.77 4.45 -15.77
C ILE A 308 -2.93 4.45 -14.75
N LYS A 309 -3.84 5.45 -14.80
CA LYS A 309 -5.07 5.44 -13.99
C LYS A 309 -5.97 4.22 -14.26
N ALA A 310 -6.10 3.81 -15.52
CA ALA A 310 -6.88 2.63 -15.88
C ALA A 310 -6.24 1.34 -15.33
N ILE A 311 -4.91 1.23 -15.40
CA ILE A 311 -4.17 0.10 -14.82
C ILE A 311 -4.31 0.10 -13.29
N LYS A 312 -4.20 1.26 -12.63
CA LYS A 312 -4.44 1.40 -11.18
C LYS A 312 -5.84 0.92 -10.79
N ALA A 313 -6.88 1.28 -11.54
CA ALA A 313 -8.24 0.83 -11.24
C ALA A 313 -8.34 -0.70 -11.24
N ARG A 314 -7.62 -1.38 -12.13
CA ARG A 314 -7.50 -2.86 -12.12
C ARG A 314 -6.78 -3.37 -10.87
N ALA A 315 -5.70 -2.72 -10.45
CA ALA A 315 -5.00 -3.09 -9.22
C ALA A 315 -5.86 -2.87 -7.95
N SER A 316 -6.69 -1.81 -7.92
CA SER A 316 -7.62 -1.53 -6.82
C SER A 316 -8.71 -2.60 -6.72
N THR A 317 -9.37 -2.92 -7.84
CA THR A 317 -10.39 -3.98 -7.89
C THR A 317 -9.83 -5.35 -7.49
N LEU A 318 -8.57 -5.63 -7.83
CA LEU A 318 -7.89 -6.85 -7.40
C LEU A 318 -7.65 -6.87 -5.88
N SER A 319 -7.33 -5.72 -5.28
CA SER A 319 -7.19 -5.57 -3.82
C SER A 319 -8.52 -5.77 -3.10
N GLU A 320 -9.61 -5.17 -3.60
CA GLU A 320 -10.96 -5.36 -3.06
C GLU A 320 -11.40 -6.82 -3.15
N ARG A 321 -11.13 -7.46 -4.30
CA ARG A 321 -11.44 -8.88 -4.49
C ARG A 321 -10.72 -9.78 -3.49
N LEU A 322 -9.44 -9.51 -3.24
CA LEU A 322 -8.66 -10.27 -2.26
C LEU A 322 -9.17 -10.04 -0.82
N SER A 323 -9.59 -8.81 -0.50
CA SER A 323 -10.22 -8.49 0.79
C SER A 323 -11.51 -9.29 0.98
N ASN A 324 -12.38 -9.29 -0.03
CA ASN A 324 -13.63 -10.06 -0.01
C ASN A 324 -13.37 -11.56 0.18
N GLU A 325 -12.27 -12.08 -0.39
CA GLU A 325 -11.87 -13.48 -0.20
C GLU A 325 -11.41 -13.75 1.25
N ALA A 326 -10.61 -12.85 1.83
CA ALA A 326 -10.19 -12.93 3.23
C ALA A 326 -11.40 -12.88 4.19
N ASP A 327 -12.37 -12.01 3.91
CA ASP A 327 -13.60 -11.90 4.72
C ASP A 327 -14.45 -13.16 4.63
N LEU A 328 -14.58 -13.74 3.43
CA LEU A 328 -15.23 -15.03 3.23
C LEU A 328 -14.60 -16.13 4.11
N TYR A 329 -13.27 -16.19 4.15
CA TYR A 329 -12.56 -17.14 5.00
C TYR A 329 -12.76 -16.87 6.50
N ASN A 330 -12.71 -15.62 6.93
CA ASN A 330 -12.99 -15.25 8.32
C ASN A 330 -14.41 -15.67 8.73
N HIS A 331 -15.41 -15.43 7.90
CA HIS A 331 -16.79 -15.86 8.16
C HIS A 331 -16.90 -17.38 8.29
N GLN A 332 -16.20 -18.15 7.46
CA GLN A 332 -16.17 -19.61 7.57
C GLN A 332 -15.59 -20.07 8.91
N ILE A 333 -14.46 -19.49 9.33
CA ILE A 333 -13.84 -19.81 10.62
C ILE A 333 -14.75 -19.41 11.78
N THR A 334 -15.36 -18.23 11.73
CA THR A 334 -16.32 -17.79 12.75
C THR A 334 -17.50 -18.76 12.86
N MET A 335 -18.01 -19.29 11.75
CA MET A 335 -19.08 -20.30 11.78
C MET A 335 -18.63 -21.60 12.47
N VAL A 336 -17.40 -22.07 12.19
CA VAL A 336 -16.85 -23.26 12.86
C VAL A 336 -16.69 -23.00 14.36
N ILE A 337 -16.09 -21.87 14.73
CA ILE A 337 -15.93 -21.48 16.13
C ILE A 337 -17.30 -21.37 16.82
N ALA A 338 -18.31 -20.80 16.16
CA ALA A 338 -19.65 -20.69 16.70
C ALA A 338 -20.29 -22.07 16.94
N ASP A 339 -20.08 -23.04 16.04
CA ASP A 339 -20.58 -24.40 16.22
C ASP A 339 -19.86 -25.14 17.35
N THR A 340 -18.52 -25.05 17.42
CA THR A 340 -17.76 -25.66 18.53
C THR A 340 -18.13 -25.01 19.86
N THR A 341 -18.25 -23.68 19.90
CA THR A 341 -18.70 -22.93 21.08
C THR A 341 -20.12 -23.32 21.48
N ARG A 342 -21.02 -23.55 20.50
CA ARG A 342 -22.39 -24.03 20.78
C ARG A 342 -22.38 -25.42 21.43
N ARG A 343 -21.49 -26.32 21.02
CA ARG A 343 -21.33 -27.63 21.67
C ARG A 343 -20.73 -27.48 23.07
N ASP A 344 -19.70 -26.66 23.23
CA ASP A 344 -19.09 -26.37 24.53
C ASP A 344 -20.10 -25.76 25.51
N ASN A 345 -21.02 -24.93 25.02
CA ASN A 345 -22.13 -24.40 25.81
C ASN A 345 -23.02 -25.50 26.41
N ALA A 346 -23.20 -26.64 25.74
CA ALA A 346 -23.96 -27.76 26.30
C ALA A 346 -23.22 -28.39 27.49
N THR A 347 -21.90 -28.55 27.39
CA THR A 347 -21.04 -29.03 28.48
C THR A 347 -21.06 -28.08 29.68
N VAL A 348 -20.95 -26.78 29.43
CA VAL A 348 -21.04 -25.75 30.49
C VAL A 348 -22.41 -25.77 31.16
N LYS A 349 -23.49 -25.89 30.38
CA LYS A 349 -24.86 -26.02 30.93
C LYS A 349 -25.01 -27.28 31.79
N ALA A 350 -24.44 -28.41 31.38
CA ALA A 350 -24.48 -29.64 32.16
C ALA A 350 -23.69 -29.53 33.47
N LEU A 351 -22.49 -28.96 33.45
CA LEU A 351 -21.70 -28.73 34.67
C LEU A 351 -22.41 -27.77 35.63
N THR A 352 -23.01 -26.71 35.08
CA THR A 352 -23.80 -25.75 35.88
C THR A 352 -25.02 -26.42 36.50
N LEU A 353 -25.72 -27.29 35.76
CA LEU A 353 -26.85 -28.05 36.26
C LEU A 353 -26.45 -28.94 37.44
N VAL A 354 -25.31 -29.64 37.32
CA VAL A 354 -24.74 -30.43 38.42
C VAL A 354 -24.48 -29.53 39.63
N GLY A 355 -23.87 -28.36 39.44
CA GLY A 355 -23.65 -27.39 40.51
C GLY A 355 -24.95 -26.95 41.21
N VAL A 356 -25.96 -26.52 40.44
CA VAL A 356 -27.27 -26.08 40.97
C VAL A 356 -27.97 -27.19 41.76
N PHE A 357 -27.78 -28.46 41.38
CA PHE A 357 -28.36 -29.60 42.08
C PHE A 357 -27.65 -29.90 43.43
N TYR A 358 -26.32 -29.85 43.48
CA TYR A 358 -25.55 -30.23 44.69
C TYR A 358 -25.43 -29.11 45.73
N LEU A 359 -25.50 -27.84 45.32
CA LEU A 359 -25.25 -26.68 46.18
C LEU A 359 -26.25 -26.58 47.36
N PRO A 360 -27.57 -26.76 47.18
CA PRO A 360 -28.54 -26.72 48.27
C PRO A 360 -28.31 -27.81 49.31
N GLY A 361 -28.08 -29.05 48.87
CA GLY A 361 -27.83 -30.18 49.76
C GLY A 361 -26.54 -30.03 50.57
N THR A 362 -25.48 -29.55 49.92
CA THR A 362 -24.19 -29.31 50.58
C THR A 362 -24.28 -28.19 51.61
N PHE A 363 -25.01 -27.11 51.30
CA PHE A 363 -25.22 -25.99 52.21
C PHE A 363 -26.01 -26.40 53.46
N ILE A 364 -27.12 -27.11 53.28
CA ILE A 364 -27.92 -27.62 54.41
C ILE A 364 -27.12 -28.66 55.21
N SER A 365 -26.38 -29.55 54.55
CA SER A 365 -25.48 -30.50 55.23
C SER A 365 -24.43 -29.79 56.10
N GLY A 366 -23.86 -28.68 55.62
CA GLY A 366 -22.93 -27.85 56.41
C GLY A 366 -23.57 -27.22 57.65
N ILE A 367 -24.80 -26.72 57.53
CA ILE A 367 -25.57 -26.18 58.67
C ILE A 367 -25.85 -27.28 59.70
N PHE A 368 -26.27 -28.47 59.26
CA PHE A 368 -26.56 -29.60 60.13
C PHE A 368 -25.29 -30.24 60.74
N GLY A 369 -24.14 -30.12 60.07
CA GLY A 369 -22.84 -30.55 60.57
C GLY A 369 -22.18 -29.56 61.56
N SER A 370 -22.70 -28.33 61.65
CA SER A 370 -22.32 -27.40 62.71
C SER A 370 -22.93 -27.83 64.06
N ASN A 371 -22.34 -27.41 65.19
CA ASN A 371 -22.77 -27.77 66.56
C ASN A 371 -24.21 -27.33 66.94
N PHE A 372 -25.03 -26.89 65.99
CA PHE A 372 -26.40 -26.44 66.18
C PHE A 372 -27.38 -27.59 66.49
N PHE A 373 -27.05 -28.84 66.12
CA PHE A 373 -27.85 -30.04 66.41
C PHE A 373 -27.13 -30.97 67.40
N ASN A 374 -27.28 -30.72 68.70
CA ASN A 374 -26.72 -31.59 69.74
C ASN A 374 -27.46 -32.94 69.80
N TYR A 375 -26.78 -34.01 69.43
CA TYR A 375 -27.20 -35.40 69.64
C TYR A 375 -26.70 -35.88 71.01
N THR A 376 -27.60 -36.09 71.97
CA THR A 376 -27.25 -36.66 73.29
C THR A 376 -27.79 -38.09 73.34
N PRO A 377 -26.96 -39.14 73.20
CA PRO A 377 -27.42 -40.52 73.26
C PRO A 377 -27.89 -40.84 74.68
N GLY A 378 -29.14 -41.31 74.80
CA GLY A 378 -29.66 -41.84 76.07
C GLY A 378 -28.83 -43.05 76.50
N SER A 379 -28.29 -43.02 77.71
CA SER A 379 -27.47 -44.08 78.30
C SER A 379 -28.29 -45.36 78.51
N SER A 380 -28.24 -46.29 77.55
CA SER A 380 -28.44 -47.72 77.82
C SER A 380 -27.79 -48.57 76.72
N THR A 381 -27.17 -49.64 77.19
CA THR A 381 -26.24 -50.56 76.54
C THR A 381 -26.86 -51.39 75.42
N GLY A 382 -26.40 -51.15 74.19
CA GLY A 382 -26.70 -51.97 73.01
C GLY A 382 -26.05 -51.33 71.81
N ARG A 383 -25.47 -52.14 70.92
CA ARG A 383 -24.76 -51.67 69.72
C ARG A 383 -25.79 -51.24 68.66
N ASP A 384 -26.59 -50.24 68.97
CA ASP A 384 -27.66 -49.74 68.09
C ASP A 384 -27.16 -48.50 67.33
N TRP A 385 -27.29 -48.57 66.01
CA TRP A 385 -27.05 -47.47 65.09
C TRP A 385 -28.12 -46.40 65.32
N ASN A 386 -27.88 -45.55 66.30
CA ASN A 386 -28.90 -44.64 66.78
C ASN A 386 -28.77 -43.28 66.04
N MET A 387 -29.64 -43.07 65.06
CA MET A 387 -29.75 -41.85 64.25
C MET A 387 -30.63 -40.82 64.97
N SER A 388 -30.37 -39.51 64.81
CA SER A 388 -31.23 -38.48 65.42
C SER A 388 -32.66 -38.53 64.86
N ASP A 389 -33.68 -38.49 65.74
CA ASP A 389 -35.10 -38.42 65.36
C ASP A 389 -35.45 -37.19 64.50
N LYS A 390 -34.58 -36.17 64.44
CA LYS A 390 -34.75 -34.98 63.61
C LYS A 390 -34.15 -35.11 62.21
N PHE A 391 -33.66 -36.29 61.82
CA PHE A 391 -33.12 -36.54 60.48
C PHE A 391 -34.13 -36.25 59.35
N TRP A 392 -35.43 -36.36 59.61
CA TRP A 392 -36.47 -36.02 58.62
C TRP A 392 -36.45 -34.53 58.21
N VAL A 393 -35.99 -33.63 59.09
CA VAL A 393 -35.95 -32.18 58.84
C VAL A 393 -34.96 -31.85 57.71
N TYR A 394 -33.86 -32.62 57.59
CA TYR A 394 -32.92 -32.48 56.48
C TYR A 394 -33.62 -32.63 55.13
N TRP A 395 -34.43 -33.68 54.97
CA TRP A 395 -35.12 -33.96 53.70
C TRP A 395 -36.20 -32.93 53.39
N VAL A 396 -36.93 -32.47 54.40
CA VAL A 396 -38.03 -31.50 54.23
C VAL A 396 -37.53 -30.10 53.88
N VAL A 397 -36.32 -29.73 54.29
CA VAL A 397 -35.72 -28.45 53.87
C VAL A 397 -34.96 -28.58 52.55
N THR A 398 -34.23 -29.68 52.35
CA THR A 398 -33.34 -29.85 51.18
C THR A 398 -34.12 -30.05 49.88
N ILE A 399 -35.21 -30.84 49.88
CA ILE A 399 -35.97 -31.13 48.65
C ILE A 399 -36.63 -29.85 48.08
N PRO A 400 -37.37 -29.03 48.86
CA PRO A 400 -37.97 -27.80 48.34
C PRO A 400 -36.93 -26.78 47.88
N LEU A 401 -35.80 -26.66 48.58
CA LEU A 401 -34.73 -25.74 48.20
C LEU A 401 -34.04 -26.16 46.90
N THR A 402 -33.88 -27.46 46.68
CA THR A 402 -33.35 -28.00 45.41
C THR A 402 -34.34 -27.79 44.26
N LEU A 403 -35.64 -27.98 44.49
CA LEU A 403 -36.67 -27.69 43.49
C LEU A 403 -36.75 -26.19 43.16
N MET A 404 -36.61 -25.32 44.16
CA MET A 404 -36.62 -23.86 43.98
C MET A 404 -35.42 -23.38 43.15
N THR A 405 -34.22 -23.91 43.40
CA THR A 405 -33.01 -23.57 42.66
C THR A 405 -33.05 -24.09 41.21
N LEU A 406 -33.56 -25.31 40.99
CA LEU A 406 -33.81 -25.83 39.64
C LEU A 406 -34.88 -25.02 38.89
N TYR A 407 -35.96 -24.61 39.56
CA TYR A 407 -36.99 -23.76 38.98
C TYR A 407 -36.42 -22.40 38.57
N GLY A 408 -35.60 -21.78 39.42
CA GLY A 408 -34.88 -20.55 39.11
C GLY A 408 -33.94 -20.69 37.90
N TRP A 409 -33.22 -21.82 37.79
CA TRP A 409 -32.35 -22.11 36.65
C TRP A 409 -33.14 -22.35 35.35
N ALA A 410 -34.25 -23.08 35.41
CA ALA A 410 -35.10 -23.34 34.24
C ALA A 410 -35.76 -22.06 33.71
N LYS A 411 -36.00 -21.07 34.60
CA LYS A 411 -36.52 -19.75 34.26
C LYS A 411 -35.43 -18.68 34.14
N LEU A 412 -34.16 -19.05 34.20
CA LEU A 412 -33.04 -18.12 34.20
C LEU A 412 -33.02 -17.24 32.94
N ASP A 413 -33.34 -17.81 31.77
CA ASP A 413 -33.40 -17.04 30.51
C ASP A 413 -34.51 -15.97 30.55
N ASP A 414 -35.69 -16.28 31.11
CA ASP A 414 -36.77 -15.32 31.32
C ASP A 414 -36.40 -14.30 32.41
N LEU A 415 -35.72 -14.73 33.47
CA LEU A 415 -35.34 -13.91 34.62
C LEU A 415 -34.24 -12.90 34.27
N VAL A 416 -33.25 -13.32 33.47
CA VAL A 416 -32.20 -12.46 32.93
C VAL A 416 -32.79 -11.42 31.98
N ARG A 417 -33.77 -11.80 31.14
CA ARG A 417 -34.50 -10.85 30.28
C ARG A 417 -35.29 -9.82 31.10
N ILE A 418 -35.99 -10.27 32.14
CA ILE A 418 -36.72 -9.35 33.04
C ILE A 418 -35.74 -8.42 33.77
N CYS A 419 -34.60 -8.93 34.24
CA CYS A 419 -33.57 -8.10 34.88
C CYS A 419 -32.93 -7.10 33.92
N SER A 420 -32.69 -7.46 32.65
CA SER A 420 -32.19 -6.50 31.64
C SER A 420 -33.24 -5.43 31.36
N ASP A 421 -34.51 -5.80 31.19
CA ASP A 421 -35.60 -4.87 30.96
C ASP A 421 -35.80 -3.93 32.17
N MET A 422 -35.63 -4.45 33.39
CA MET A 422 -35.64 -3.67 34.62
C MET A 422 -34.42 -2.74 34.75
N LEU A 423 -33.24 -3.16 34.30
CA LEU A 423 -32.02 -2.33 34.27
C LEU A 423 -32.16 -1.20 33.25
N ASP A 424 -32.68 -1.50 32.07
CA ASP A 424 -32.98 -0.50 31.04
C ASP A 424 -34.05 0.48 31.53
N TRP A 425 -35.09 0.00 32.22
CA TRP A 425 -36.10 0.85 32.86
C TRP A 425 -35.53 1.69 34.01
N ALA A 426 -34.67 1.13 34.85
CA ALA A 426 -34.01 1.84 35.94
C ALA A 426 -33.06 2.94 35.41
N SER A 427 -32.34 2.66 34.31
CA SER A 427 -31.49 3.65 33.63
C SER A 427 -32.30 4.82 33.06
N GLN A 428 -33.57 4.60 32.71
CA GLN A 428 -34.50 5.65 32.27
C GLN A 428 -35.06 6.48 33.44
N LEU A 429 -35.09 5.93 34.66
CA LEU A 429 -35.63 6.61 35.85
C LEU A 429 -34.60 7.39 36.66
N THR A 430 -33.31 7.18 36.43
CA THR A 430 -32.25 8.06 36.93
C THR A 430 -31.79 9.00 35.80
N PRO A 431 -32.34 10.22 35.67
CA PRO A 431 -31.75 11.22 34.80
C PRO A 431 -30.45 11.69 35.45
N PHE A 432 -29.36 10.98 35.20
CA PHE A 432 -28.04 11.54 35.48
C PHE A 432 -27.87 12.72 34.53
N HIS A 433 -28.02 13.92 35.09
CA HIS A 433 -27.70 15.18 34.46
C HIS A 433 -26.22 15.08 34.03
N ARG A 434 -25.97 14.75 32.76
CA ARG A 434 -24.63 14.93 32.18
C ARG A 434 -24.36 16.43 32.20
N PRO A 435 -23.34 16.93 32.90
CA PRO A 435 -22.92 18.31 32.68
C PRO A 435 -22.55 18.43 31.21
N HIS A 436 -23.07 19.47 30.56
CA HIS A 436 -22.77 19.81 29.18
C HIS A 436 -21.25 19.99 29.01
N LEU A 437 -20.59 18.94 28.51
CA LEU A 437 -19.27 19.09 27.90
C LEU A 437 -19.47 19.75 26.53
N PRO A 438 -18.70 20.79 26.19
CA PRO A 438 -18.87 21.50 24.93
C PRO A 438 -18.64 20.55 23.75
N HIS A 439 -19.47 20.72 22.71
CA HIS A 439 -19.37 20.00 21.44
C HIS A 439 -17.94 20.10 20.88
N PHE A 440 -17.19 19.00 20.96
CA PHE A 440 -16.03 18.80 20.09
C PHE A 440 -16.54 18.36 18.72
N SER A 441 -16.59 19.31 17.79
CA SER A 441 -16.62 19.03 16.36
C SER A 441 -15.30 18.36 15.98
N PHE A 442 -15.35 17.10 15.53
CA PHE A 442 -14.21 16.48 14.87
C PHE A 442 -14.02 17.13 13.49
N PRO A 443 -12.84 17.70 13.17
CA PRO A 443 -12.54 18.14 11.83
C PRO A 443 -12.38 16.91 10.94
N SER A 444 -12.94 17.02 9.74
CA SER A 444 -12.68 16.12 8.63
C SER A 444 -11.18 16.06 8.31
N ARG A 445 -10.76 14.84 7.96
CA ARG A 445 -9.46 14.47 7.41
C ARG A 445 -8.97 15.50 6.38
N GLY A 446 -7.91 16.24 6.70
CA GLY A 446 -7.30 17.19 5.76
C GLY A 446 -6.04 17.87 6.31
N LYS A 447 -4.88 17.45 5.78
CA LYS A 447 -3.58 18.15 5.67
C LYS A 447 -2.78 18.43 6.97
N ASN A 448 -1.59 17.79 7.06
CA ASN A 448 -0.39 18.39 7.67
C ASN A 448 0.05 19.60 6.83
N PRO A 449 0.54 20.69 7.45
CA PRO A 449 1.92 20.80 7.96
C PRO A 449 1.93 21.45 9.38
N GLU A 450 2.98 21.64 10.15
CA GLU A 450 4.39 21.96 9.92
C GLU A 450 5.07 21.80 11.30
N ILE A 451 6.25 21.17 11.37
CA ILE A 451 7.01 21.03 12.62
C ILE A 451 7.93 22.24 12.73
N GLU A 452 7.58 23.19 13.60
CA GLU A 452 8.50 24.25 14.05
C GLU A 452 9.34 23.73 15.22
N ILE A 453 10.66 23.75 15.00
CA ILE A 453 11.68 23.48 16.00
C ILE A 453 11.85 24.75 16.83
N HIS A 454 11.69 24.65 18.16
CA HIS A 454 12.21 25.66 19.07
C HIS A 454 13.20 25.01 20.04
N GLU A 455 14.48 25.32 19.84
CA GLU A 455 15.52 25.20 20.87
C GLU A 455 15.14 26.07 22.07
N SER A 456 15.28 25.55 23.29
CA SER A 456 15.84 26.34 24.39
C SER A 456 16.58 25.45 25.40
N LYS A 457 17.77 25.95 25.74
CA LYS A 457 18.74 25.47 26.72
C LYS A 457 18.13 25.15 28.09
N VAL A 458 18.56 24.05 28.72
CA VAL A 458 19.42 24.02 29.93
C VAL A 458 20.23 22.74 29.91
#